data_AF-A0A7C6NP61-F1
#
_entry.id   AF-A0A7C6NP61-F1
#
_cell.length_a   1.000
_cell.length_b   1.000
_cell.length_c   1.000
_cell.angle_alpha   90.00
_cell.angle_beta   90.00
_cell.angle_gamma   90.00
#
_symmetry.space_group_name_H-M   'P 1'
#
loop_
_entity.id
_entity.type
_entity.pdbx_description
1 polymer ?
#
loop_
_entity_poly.entity_id
_entity_poly.type
_entity_poly.pdbx_seq_one_letter_code
_entity_poly.pdbx_strand_id
1 'polypeptide(L)'
;MKTLIRFGLWVMALMSLTSCDLFFDTLPPKTIVYNLGFNFQDSSGNDLVKGIGLEEWIPSDIAMEDALSGTVNRDLYVLDIIVSEPCTNWDNEIYNAPARPGFEPDVNRPILTMHKNNGNCYLNSSFSLPAEDCPEQRILTYKLKVDYVFGDNAVHEFVTYWDVPKKYLPDNSKFAKCYRIEFDGNEIIPETVEDESRNYSATIILN
;
A
#
# COMPACT_ATOMS: atom_id res chain seq x y z
N MET A 1 -32.56 -18.60 -48.81
CA MET A 1 -32.71 -18.61 -47.34
C MET A 1 -31.51 -19.20 -46.60
N LYS A 2 -31.04 -20.42 -46.92
CA LYS A 2 -29.86 -21.04 -46.27
C LYS A 2 -28.54 -20.25 -46.41
N THR A 3 -28.33 -19.54 -47.52
CA THR A 3 -27.11 -18.76 -47.79
C THR A 3 -27.02 -17.46 -46.96
N LEU A 4 -28.17 -16.80 -46.72
CA LEU A 4 -28.26 -15.58 -45.89
C LEU A 4 -28.01 -15.90 -44.41
N ILE A 5 -28.51 -17.05 -43.92
CA ILE A 5 -28.28 -17.51 -42.54
C ILE A 5 -26.79 -17.82 -42.33
N ARG A 6 -26.13 -18.44 -43.31
CA ARG A 6 -24.68 -18.70 -43.25
C ARG A 6 -23.88 -17.40 -43.23
N PHE A 7 -24.25 -16.42 -44.05
CA PHE A 7 -23.59 -15.11 -44.06
C PHE A 7 -23.76 -14.36 -42.73
N GLY A 8 -24.98 -14.40 -42.14
CA GLY A 8 -25.23 -13.83 -40.82
C GLY A 8 -24.42 -14.50 -39.70
N LEU A 9 -24.26 -15.82 -39.75
CA LEU A 9 -23.41 -16.57 -38.81
C LEU A 9 -21.92 -16.24 -38.96
N TRP A 10 -21.43 -16.04 -40.19
CA TRP A 10 -20.05 -15.60 -40.43
C TRP A 10 -19.79 -14.18 -39.90
N VAL A 11 -20.75 -13.26 -40.08
CA VAL A 11 -20.64 -11.89 -39.54
C VAL A 11 -20.71 -11.90 -38.01
N MET A 12 -21.57 -12.71 -37.38
CA MET A 12 -21.59 -12.87 -35.93
C MET A 12 -20.31 -13.50 -35.39
N ALA A 13 -19.76 -14.52 -36.08
CA ALA A 13 -18.49 -15.13 -35.72
C ALA A 13 -17.30 -14.16 -35.83
N LEU A 14 -17.29 -13.31 -36.86
CA LEU A 14 -16.32 -12.21 -37.00
C LEU A 14 -16.48 -11.16 -35.90
N MET A 15 -17.71 -10.78 -35.55
CA MET A 15 -17.99 -9.85 -34.45
C MET A 15 -17.57 -10.40 -33.07
N SER A 16 -17.69 -11.72 -32.87
CA SER A 16 -17.21 -12.40 -31.65
C SER A 16 -15.71 -12.73 -31.67
N LEU A 17 -15.02 -12.57 -32.81
CA LEU A 17 -13.55 -12.60 -32.88
C LEU A 17 -12.96 -11.19 -32.74
N THR A 18 -13.77 -10.15 -32.97
CA THR A 18 -13.46 -8.75 -32.62
C THR A 18 -14.03 -8.34 -31.26
N SER A 19 -14.52 -9.29 -30.44
CA SER A 19 -14.91 -8.99 -29.06
C SER A 19 -13.64 -8.61 -28.28
N CYS A 20 -13.39 -7.31 -28.24
CA CYS A 20 -12.74 -6.47 -27.23
C CYS A 20 -11.84 -7.06 -26.13
N ASP A 21 -11.19 -8.21 -26.28
CA ASP A 21 -10.27 -8.76 -25.26
C ASP A 21 -8.84 -8.91 -25.78
N LEU A 22 -8.62 -8.82 -27.11
CA LEU A 22 -7.30 -9.02 -27.71
C LEU A 22 -6.44 -7.75 -27.81
N PHE A 23 -6.99 -6.58 -27.48
CA PHE A 23 -6.31 -5.28 -27.63
C PHE A 23 -6.17 -4.47 -26.34
N PHE A 24 -6.64 -4.97 -25.20
CA PHE A 24 -6.34 -4.34 -23.92
C PHE A 24 -5.00 -4.87 -23.42
N ASP A 25 -4.10 -3.96 -23.05
CA ASP A 25 -2.81 -4.28 -22.44
C ASP A 25 -2.99 -5.37 -21.38
N THR A 26 -2.35 -6.52 -21.57
CA THR A 26 -2.42 -7.66 -20.64
C THR A 26 -1.69 -7.40 -19.31
N LEU A 27 -1.04 -6.25 -19.20
CA LEU A 27 -0.32 -5.83 -18.01
C LEU A 27 -1.21 -4.93 -17.15
N PRO A 28 -1.10 -5.03 -15.81
CA PRO A 28 -1.85 -4.15 -14.91
C PRO A 28 -1.49 -2.67 -15.17
N PRO A 29 -2.37 -1.73 -14.77
CA PRO A 29 -2.07 -0.31 -14.84
C PRO A 29 -0.74 0.02 -14.16
N LYS A 30 -0.07 1.07 -14.62
CA LYS A 30 1.17 1.53 -14.01
C LYS A 30 0.92 2.05 -12.61
N THR A 31 1.69 1.56 -11.63
CA THR A 31 1.55 1.93 -10.23
C THR A 31 2.88 2.37 -9.62
N ILE A 32 2.81 3.26 -8.64
CA ILE A 32 3.94 3.62 -7.77
C ILE A 32 3.57 3.18 -6.36
N VAL A 33 4.43 2.36 -5.76
CA VAL A 33 4.24 1.71 -4.46
C VAL A 33 5.15 2.36 -3.42
N TYR A 34 4.57 2.71 -2.28
CA TYR A 34 5.19 3.33 -1.11
C TYR A 34 5.04 2.37 0.06
N ASN A 35 6.06 1.53 0.27
CA ASN A 35 6.06 0.54 1.33
C ASN A 35 6.90 1.03 2.51
N LEU A 36 6.26 1.15 3.67
CA LEU A 36 6.89 1.65 4.88
C LEU A 36 6.47 0.82 6.09
N GLY A 37 7.46 0.41 6.88
CA GLY A 37 7.28 -0.26 8.17
C GLY A 37 7.74 0.61 9.33
N PHE A 38 6.97 0.61 10.41
CA PHE A 38 7.33 1.29 11.66
C PHE A 38 7.44 0.28 12.78
N ASN A 39 8.63 0.18 13.38
CA ASN A 39 8.79 -0.47 14.68
C ASN A 39 8.79 0.62 15.75
N PHE A 40 7.90 0.49 16.73
CA PHE A 40 7.81 1.42 17.85
C PHE A 40 8.42 0.79 19.09
N GLN A 41 9.29 1.51 19.76
CA GLN A 41 9.96 1.06 20.97
C GLN A 41 9.81 2.08 22.09
N ASP A 42 9.77 1.62 23.34
CA ASP A 42 9.97 2.51 24.48
C ASP A 42 11.46 2.85 24.69
N SER A 43 11.74 3.73 25.65
CA SER A 43 13.11 4.13 26.00
C SER A 43 14.00 2.98 26.50
N SER A 44 13.41 1.83 26.84
CA SER A 44 14.12 0.61 27.28
C SER A 44 14.35 -0.37 26.12
N GLY A 45 13.88 -0.04 24.90
CA GLY A 45 13.95 -0.90 23.72
C GLY A 45 12.87 -1.98 23.67
N ASN A 46 11.82 -1.88 24.50
CA ASN A 46 10.70 -2.82 24.42
C ASN A 46 9.85 -2.50 23.21
N ASP A 47 9.51 -3.53 22.45
CA ASP A 47 8.65 -3.43 21.28
C ASP A 47 7.19 -3.17 21.68
N LEU A 48 6.67 -2.01 21.25
CA LEU A 48 5.31 -1.54 21.54
C LEU A 48 4.27 -2.04 20.52
N VAL A 49 4.70 -2.66 19.41
CA VAL A 49 3.81 -3.27 18.42
C VAL A 49 3.48 -4.71 18.80
N LYS A 50 4.38 -5.38 19.53
CA LYS A 50 4.24 -6.77 19.92
C LYS A 50 2.94 -7.03 20.67
N GLY A 51 2.10 -7.90 20.11
CA GLY A 51 0.82 -8.30 20.73
C GLY A 51 -0.37 -7.42 20.31
N ILE A 52 -0.19 -6.50 19.37
CA ILE A 52 -1.31 -5.78 18.75
C ILE A 52 -2.34 -6.77 18.19
N GLY A 53 -3.63 -6.46 18.34
CA GLY A 53 -4.71 -7.33 17.89
C GLY A 53 -4.77 -7.46 16.36
N LEU A 54 -4.89 -8.69 15.88
CA LEU A 54 -4.96 -9.04 14.47
C LEU A 54 -6.33 -9.62 14.13
N GLU A 55 -6.90 -9.24 12.99
CA GLU A 55 -8.12 -9.86 12.43
C GLU A 55 -7.81 -11.22 11.81
N GLU A 56 -6.68 -11.29 11.11
CA GLU A 56 -6.16 -12.48 10.44
C GLU A 56 -4.66 -12.53 10.68
N TRP A 57 -4.12 -13.71 10.99
CA TRP A 57 -2.70 -13.87 11.27
C TRP A 57 -2.13 -15.16 10.69
N ILE A 58 -0.81 -15.13 10.50
CA ILE A 58 -0.03 -16.18 9.85
C ILE A 58 1.15 -16.56 10.76
N PRO A 59 1.38 -17.86 11.01
CA PRO A 59 0.50 -18.99 10.70
C PRO A 59 -0.84 -18.93 11.47
N SER A 60 -1.93 -19.43 10.87
CA SER A 60 -3.26 -19.36 11.48
C SER A 60 -3.52 -20.44 12.55
N ASP A 61 -2.62 -21.41 12.69
CA ASP A 61 -2.70 -22.55 13.61
C ASP A 61 -1.99 -22.30 14.95
N ILE A 62 -1.38 -21.13 15.13
CA ILE A 62 -0.74 -20.71 16.37
C ILE A 62 -1.54 -19.59 17.06
N ALA A 63 -1.21 -19.35 18.32
CA ALA A 63 -1.77 -18.22 19.07
C ALA A 63 -1.34 -16.90 18.41
N MET A 64 -2.23 -15.90 18.42
CA MET A 64 -2.02 -14.61 17.76
C MET A 64 -0.74 -13.92 18.26
N GLU A 65 -0.40 -14.08 19.54
CA GLU A 65 0.78 -13.47 20.16
C GLU A 65 2.11 -13.99 19.57
N ASP A 66 2.08 -15.19 18.99
CA ASP A 66 3.23 -15.84 18.36
C ASP A 66 3.25 -15.68 16.83
N ALA A 67 2.24 -15.00 16.26
CA ALA A 67 2.13 -14.76 14.82
C ALA A 67 3.38 -14.09 14.22
N LEU A 68 3.73 -14.52 13.01
CA LEU A 68 4.81 -13.90 12.23
C LEU A 68 4.31 -12.69 11.45
N SER A 69 3.05 -12.71 11.03
CA SER A 69 2.42 -11.57 10.38
C SER A 69 0.91 -11.61 10.52
N GLY A 70 0.25 -10.51 10.18
CA GLY A 70 -1.20 -10.46 10.10
C GLY A 70 -1.76 -9.09 9.76
N THR A 71 -3.05 -9.04 9.47
CA THR A 71 -3.78 -7.79 9.28
C THR A 71 -4.17 -7.25 10.64
N VAL A 72 -3.78 -6.01 10.94
CA VAL A 72 -4.16 -5.35 12.21
C VAL A 72 -5.66 -5.11 12.20
N ASN A 73 -6.32 -5.36 13.32
CA ASN A 73 -7.75 -5.11 13.44
C ASN A 73 -8.05 -3.62 13.20
N ARG A 74 -8.98 -3.34 12.27
CA ARG A 74 -9.33 -1.97 11.83
C ARG A 74 -9.94 -1.12 12.93
N ASP A 75 -10.51 -1.72 13.97
CA ASP A 75 -11.02 -1.01 15.14
C ASP A 75 -9.90 -0.47 16.05
N LEU A 76 -8.66 -0.94 15.87
CA LEU A 76 -7.50 -0.56 16.69
C LEU A 76 -6.71 0.62 16.12
N TYR A 77 -7.01 1.06 14.90
CA TYR A 77 -6.28 2.16 14.29
C TYR A 77 -7.11 3.03 13.35
N VAL A 78 -6.60 4.23 13.12
CA VAL A 78 -6.94 5.05 11.95
C VAL A 78 -5.64 5.34 11.22
N LEU A 79 -5.64 5.11 9.91
CA LEU A 79 -4.51 5.45 9.04
C LEU A 79 -5.04 6.25 7.86
N ASP A 80 -4.62 7.50 7.78
CA ASP A 80 -4.77 8.31 6.58
C ASP A 80 -3.43 8.62 5.92
N ILE A 81 -3.39 8.62 4.59
CA ILE A 81 -2.18 8.96 3.82
C ILE A 81 -2.51 10.11 2.88
N ILE A 82 -1.93 11.27 3.14
CA ILE A 82 -2.13 12.48 2.36
C ILE A 82 -1.02 12.61 1.33
N VAL A 83 -1.43 12.70 0.07
CA VAL A 83 -0.56 13.03 -1.06
C VAL A 83 -0.22 14.52 -1.05
N SER A 84 1.02 14.87 -1.37
CA SER A 84 1.50 16.26 -1.38
C SER A 84 1.09 17.00 -2.66
N GLU A 85 1.14 16.31 -3.80
CA GLU A 85 0.74 16.83 -5.09
C GLU A 85 -0.63 16.25 -5.46
N PRO A 86 -1.56 17.08 -5.98
CA PRO A 86 -2.91 16.63 -6.27
C PRO A 86 -2.92 15.55 -7.36
N CYS A 87 -3.65 14.47 -7.10
CA CYS A 87 -3.94 13.44 -8.07
C CYS A 87 -5.25 13.77 -8.81
N THR A 88 -5.31 13.47 -10.10
CA THR A 88 -6.53 13.60 -10.91
C THR A 88 -7.49 12.48 -10.53
N ASN A 89 -8.77 12.80 -10.32
CA ASN A 89 -9.81 11.83 -9.97
C ASN A 89 -9.53 10.95 -8.73
N TRP A 90 -8.60 11.38 -7.87
CA TRP A 90 -8.32 10.73 -6.60
C TRP A 90 -9.08 11.43 -5.49
N ASP A 91 -9.69 10.64 -4.62
CA ASP A 91 -10.37 11.14 -3.44
C ASP A 91 -9.68 10.57 -2.19
N ASN A 92 -9.13 11.46 -1.36
CA ASN A 92 -8.44 11.09 -0.12
C ASN A 92 -9.38 10.57 0.96
N GLU A 93 -10.69 10.81 0.88
CA GLU A 93 -11.67 10.31 1.88
C GLU A 93 -12.03 8.85 1.61
N ILE A 94 -12.14 8.48 0.33
CA ILE A 94 -12.56 7.12 -0.06
C ILE A 94 -11.41 6.26 -0.60
N TYR A 95 -10.27 6.86 -0.93
CA TYR A 95 -9.05 6.23 -1.49
C TYR A 95 -9.27 5.54 -2.84
N ASN A 96 -10.02 6.19 -3.73
CA ASN A 96 -10.38 5.62 -5.04
C ASN A 96 -9.88 6.48 -6.19
N ALA A 97 -9.43 5.82 -7.26
CA ALA A 97 -9.45 6.37 -8.61
C ALA A 97 -10.59 5.71 -9.41
N PRO A 98 -11.28 6.42 -10.32
CA PRO A 98 -12.31 5.83 -11.15
C PRO A 98 -11.72 4.73 -12.03
N ALA A 99 -12.37 3.57 -12.03
CA ALA A 99 -11.91 2.43 -12.78
C ALA A 99 -11.98 2.69 -14.29
N ARG A 100 -11.02 2.13 -15.04
CA ARG A 100 -11.16 2.00 -16.49
C ARG A 100 -12.26 0.98 -16.81
N PRO A 101 -12.96 1.11 -17.96
CA PRO A 101 -13.91 0.10 -18.39
C PRO A 101 -13.25 -1.30 -18.39
N GLY A 102 -13.83 -2.24 -17.63
CA GLY A 102 -13.33 -3.61 -17.50
C GLY A 102 -12.50 -3.91 -16.25
N PHE A 103 -12.19 -2.90 -15.43
CA PHE A 103 -11.51 -3.09 -14.14
C PHE A 103 -12.42 -2.62 -12.99
N GLU A 104 -12.31 -3.25 -11.82
CA GLU A 104 -12.93 -2.73 -10.60
C GLU A 104 -12.16 -1.48 -10.13
N PRO A 105 -12.82 -0.46 -9.55
CA PRO A 105 -12.10 0.67 -8.97
C PRO A 105 -11.24 0.14 -7.82
N ASP A 106 -9.93 0.36 -7.89
CA ASP A 106 -9.03 0.03 -6.78
C ASP A 106 -9.38 0.94 -5.59
N VAL A 107 -10.11 0.39 -4.62
CA VAL A 107 -10.32 1.02 -3.32
C VAL A 107 -9.08 0.79 -2.48
N ASN A 108 -8.11 1.69 -2.61
CA ASN A 108 -6.79 1.52 -2.01
C ASN A 108 -6.72 2.15 -0.62
N ARG A 109 -7.73 1.85 0.21
CA ARG A 109 -7.73 2.27 1.62
C ARG A 109 -6.47 1.71 2.28
N PRO A 110 -5.65 2.54 2.93
CA PRO A 110 -4.46 2.08 3.61
C PRO A 110 -4.81 1.02 4.64
N ILE A 111 -4.13 -0.11 4.60
CA ILE A 111 -4.26 -1.19 5.58
C ILE A 111 -2.95 -1.30 6.33
N LEU A 112 -3.03 -1.38 7.66
CA LEU A 112 -1.90 -1.76 8.49
C LEU A 112 -1.83 -3.27 8.63
N THR A 113 -0.64 -3.79 8.36
CA THR A 113 -0.27 -5.16 8.66
C THR A 113 0.82 -5.16 9.73
N MET A 114 0.88 -6.21 10.53
CA MET A 114 2.00 -6.46 11.42
C MET A 114 2.90 -7.51 10.77
N HIS A 115 4.21 -7.32 10.82
CA HIS A 115 5.19 -8.34 10.47
C HIS A 115 6.31 -8.41 11.50
N LYS A 116 6.70 -9.62 11.89
CA LYS A 116 7.80 -9.87 12.80
C LYS A 116 9.08 -10.16 12.02
N ASN A 117 10.11 -9.34 12.23
CA ASN A 117 11.43 -9.51 11.62
C ASN A 117 12.53 -9.34 12.68
N ASN A 118 13.48 -10.28 12.73
CA ASN A 118 14.62 -10.27 13.66
C ASN A 118 14.23 -10.03 15.14
N GLY A 119 13.06 -10.54 15.55
CA GLY A 119 12.55 -10.41 16.92
C GLY A 119 11.69 -9.16 17.18
N ASN A 120 11.66 -8.19 16.26
CA ASN A 120 10.86 -6.96 16.35
C ASN A 120 9.62 -7.04 15.47
N CYS A 121 8.52 -6.45 15.92
CA CYS A 121 7.26 -6.28 15.20
C CYS A 121 7.21 -4.91 14.54
N TYR A 122 6.79 -4.89 13.27
CA TYR A 122 6.66 -3.69 12.46
C TYR A 122 5.21 -3.53 12.02
N LEU A 123 4.67 -2.33 12.17
CA LEU A 123 3.44 -1.89 11.52
C LEU A 123 3.77 -1.43 10.10
N ASN A 124 3.36 -2.23 9.13
CA ASN A 124 3.62 -2.00 7.71
C ASN A 124 2.40 -1.43 7.02
N SER A 125 2.64 -0.36 6.24
CA SER A 125 1.71 0.18 5.26
C SER A 125 2.26 -0.07 3.86
N SER A 126 1.45 -0.68 3.00
CA SER A 126 1.69 -0.72 1.56
C SER A 126 0.66 0.17 0.89
N PHE A 127 1.11 1.30 0.36
CA PHE A 127 0.24 2.27 -0.31
C PHE A 127 0.65 2.42 -1.76
N SER A 128 -0.31 2.33 -2.69
CA SER A 128 -0.01 2.42 -4.12
C SER A 128 -0.84 3.51 -4.77
N LEU A 129 -0.23 4.23 -5.71
CA LEU A 129 -0.92 5.26 -6.50
C LEU A 129 -0.83 4.93 -7.99
N PRO A 130 -1.93 5.12 -8.75
CA PRO A 130 -1.92 4.99 -10.20
C PRO A 130 -1.04 6.07 -10.83
N ALA A 131 -0.03 5.67 -11.60
CA ALA A 131 0.97 6.60 -12.12
C ALA A 131 0.47 7.51 -13.25
N GLU A 132 -0.69 7.18 -13.82
CA GLU A 132 -1.32 8.02 -14.86
C GLU A 132 -2.22 9.10 -14.27
N ASP A 133 -2.82 8.84 -13.10
CA ASP A 133 -3.73 9.77 -12.44
C ASP A 133 -3.04 10.58 -11.34
N CYS A 134 -1.96 10.05 -10.75
CA CYS A 134 -1.17 10.72 -9.73
C CYS A 134 0.24 11.09 -10.24
N PRO A 135 0.71 12.32 -9.97
CA PRO A 135 2.13 12.62 -10.13
C PRO A 135 2.98 11.79 -9.16
N GLU A 136 4.27 11.65 -9.48
CA GLU A 136 5.24 11.00 -8.57
C GLU A 136 5.28 11.77 -7.24
N GLN A 137 4.77 11.16 -6.16
CA GLN A 137 4.74 11.80 -4.85
C GLN A 137 6.13 11.70 -4.23
N ARG A 138 6.75 12.86 -4.02
CA ARG A 138 8.04 12.97 -3.31
C ARG A 138 7.86 13.13 -1.81
N ILE A 139 6.66 13.50 -1.38
CA ILE A 139 6.29 13.67 0.03
C ILE A 139 4.92 13.02 0.25
N LEU A 140 4.80 12.22 1.30
CA LEU A 140 3.52 11.69 1.81
C LEU A 140 3.42 11.98 3.31
N THR A 141 2.24 12.38 3.77
CA THR A 141 1.98 12.55 5.20
C THR A 141 1.08 11.43 5.71
N TYR A 142 1.61 10.60 6.60
CA TYR A 142 0.87 9.54 7.27
C TYR A 142 0.29 10.11 8.56
N LYS A 143 -1.03 10.02 8.72
CA LYS A 143 -1.74 10.38 9.93
C LYS A 143 -2.20 9.08 10.59
N LEU A 144 -1.53 8.73 11.67
CA LEU A 144 -1.66 7.44 12.32
C LEU A 144 -2.20 7.63 13.72
N LYS A 145 -3.28 6.94 14.05
CA LYS A 145 -3.78 6.80 15.41
C LYS A 145 -3.79 5.34 15.78
N VAL A 146 -3.06 4.96 16.82
CA VAL A 146 -2.99 3.58 17.33
C VAL A 146 -2.82 3.65 18.85
N ASP A 147 -3.93 3.66 19.59
CA ASP A 147 -3.93 3.80 21.06
C ASP A 147 -3.05 2.74 21.75
N TYR A 148 -2.98 1.54 21.18
CA TYR A 148 -2.13 0.44 21.67
C TYR A 148 -0.63 0.79 21.70
N VAL A 149 -0.15 1.54 20.71
CA VAL A 149 1.27 1.87 20.53
C VAL A 149 1.62 3.17 21.25
N PHE A 150 0.80 4.21 21.05
CA PHE A 150 1.10 5.56 21.56
C PHE A 150 0.62 5.77 23.00
N GLY A 151 -0.28 4.92 23.51
CA GLY A 151 -0.85 5.07 24.85
C GLY A 151 -1.82 6.25 24.99
N ASP A 152 -2.16 6.91 23.88
CA ASP A 152 -3.09 8.03 23.81
C ASP A 152 -4.07 7.86 22.64
N ASN A 153 -5.08 8.73 22.56
CA ASN A 153 -6.09 8.71 21.51
C ASN A 153 -5.77 9.73 20.39
N ALA A 154 -4.54 10.24 20.34
CA ALA A 154 -4.14 11.30 19.42
C ALA A 154 -3.81 10.75 18.02
N VAL A 155 -3.93 11.63 17.02
CA VAL A 155 -3.43 11.36 15.67
C VAL A 155 -2.01 11.87 15.59
N HIS A 156 -1.09 10.96 15.27
CA HIS A 156 0.34 11.21 15.14
C HIS A 156 0.70 11.37 13.65
N GLU A 157 1.42 12.43 13.30
CA GLU A 157 1.75 12.75 11.91
C GLU A 157 3.22 12.41 11.59
N PHE A 158 3.42 11.63 10.53
CA PHE A 158 4.73 11.30 9.98
C PHE A 158 4.83 11.89 8.57
N VAL A 159 5.76 12.82 8.36
CA VAL A 159 6.04 13.35 7.03
C VAL A 159 7.17 12.55 6.42
N THR A 160 6.92 11.91 5.28
CA THR A 160 7.84 10.95 4.67
C THR A 160 8.29 11.45 3.31
N TYR A 161 9.55 11.23 2.98
CA TYR A 161 10.20 11.75 1.78
C TYR A 161 10.73 10.61 0.91
N TRP A 162 10.42 10.68 -0.38
CA TRP A 162 10.52 9.55 -1.29
C TRP A 162 11.25 9.86 -2.58
N ASP A 163 12.06 8.91 -3.02
CA ASP A 163 12.67 8.89 -4.33
C ASP A 163 12.03 7.85 -5.23
N VAL A 164 11.27 8.31 -6.23
CA VAL A 164 10.63 7.44 -7.22
C VAL A 164 11.62 7.11 -8.34
N PRO A 165 11.89 5.81 -8.61
CA PRO A 165 12.81 5.40 -9.66
C PRO A 165 12.24 5.72 -11.05
N LYS A 166 13.13 5.95 -12.03
CA LYS A 166 12.71 6.33 -13.40
C LYS A 166 12.08 5.17 -14.18
N LYS A 167 12.55 3.94 -13.95
CA LYS A 167 12.15 2.76 -14.73
C LYS A 167 11.07 1.97 -13.99
N TYR A 168 10.08 1.51 -14.73
CA TYR A 168 9.13 0.51 -14.25
C TYR A 168 9.77 -0.88 -14.26
N LEU A 169 9.33 -1.72 -13.34
CA LEU A 169 9.57 -3.14 -13.35
C LEU A 169 8.70 -3.83 -14.44
N PRO A 170 8.98 -5.10 -14.80
CA PRO A 170 8.20 -5.82 -15.81
C PRO A 170 6.70 -5.97 -15.49
N ASP A 171 6.31 -5.79 -14.23
CA ASP A 171 4.94 -5.84 -13.74
C ASP A 171 4.22 -4.47 -13.72
N ASN A 172 4.78 -3.45 -14.39
CA ASN A 172 4.27 -2.08 -14.40
C ASN A 172 4.30 -1.35 -13.05
N SER A 173 5.04 -1.86 -12.06
CA SER A 173 5.22 -1.16 -10.77
C SER A 173 6.53 -0.37 -10.68
N LYS A 174 6.53 0.69 -9.86
CA LYS A 174 7.72 1.37 -9.32
C LYS A 174 7.67 1.30 -7.81
N PHE A 175 8.76 0.93 -7.16
CA PHE A 175 8.88 1.01 -5.70
C PHE A 175 9.63 2.27 -5.31
N ALA A 176 8.93 3.20 -4.68
CA ALA A 176 9.52 4.43 -4.18
C ALA A 176 10.48 4.14 -3.02
N LYS A 177 11.57 4.90 -2.94
CA LYS A 177 12.59 4.76 -1.90
C LYS A 177 12.38 5.78 -0.79
N CYS A 178 12.02 5.35 0.42
CA CYS A 178 11.92 6.27 1.54
C CYS A 178 13.33 6.62 2.01
N TYR A 179 13.71 7.90 1.99
CA TYR A 179 15.04 8.33 2.43
C TYR A 179 15.01 9.19 3.69
N ARG A 180 13.83 9.64 4.11
CA ARG A 180 13.68 10.46 5.32
C ARG A 180 12.25 10.42 5.86
N ILE A 181 12.14 10.43 7.17
CA ILE A 181 10.87 10.57 7.92
C ILE A 181 11.06 11.68 8.94
N GLU A 182 10.09 12.58 9.06
CA GLU A 182 10.00 13.58 10.11
C GLU A 182 8.85 13.18 11.05
N PHE A 183 9.14 13.07 12.35
CA PHE A 183 8.17 12.73 13.39
C PHE A 183 8.55 13.45 14.69
N ASP A 184 7.57 14.14 15.29
CA ASP A 184 7.75 14.91 16.54
C ASP A 184 8.99 15.83 16.54
N GLY A 185 9.21 16.53 15.42
CA GLY A 185 10.37 17.42 15.23
C GLY A 185 11.72 16.73 15.04
N ASN A 186 11.76 15.39 15.04
CA ASN A 186 12.96 14.60 14.81
C ASN A 186 13.02 14.10 13.36
N GLU A 187 14.24 14.05 12.81
CA GLU A 187 14.53 13.43 11.53
C GLU A 187 14.99 11.98 11.75
N ILE A 188 14.34 11.03 11.08
CA ILE A 188 14.64 9.60 11.12
C ILE A 188 15.02 9.14 9.71
N ILE A 189 16.13 8.42 9.60
CA ILE A 189 16.58 7.81 8.35
C ILE A 189 16.08 6.36 8.31
N PRO A 190 15.24 5.99 7.33
CA PRO A 190 14.77 4.62 7.19
C PRO A 190 15.91 3.65 6.88
N GLU A 191 15.80 2.46 7.43
CA GLU A 191 16.66 1.32 7.14
C GLU A 191 16.11 0.51 5.96
N THR A 192 17.03 -0.08 5.19
CA THR A 192 16.71 -1.03 4.14
C THR A 192 17.18 -2.41 4.53
N VAL A 193 16.36 -3.43 4.32
CA VAL A 193 16.74 -4.83 4.61
C VAL A 193 17.82 -5.33 3.62
N GLU A 194 17.86 -4.79 2.39
CA GLU A 194 18.83 -5.16 1.32
C GLU A 194 19.06 -4.02 0.31
N ASP A 195 20.17 -4.07 -0.42
CA ASP A 195 20.37 -3.28 -1.65
C ASP A 195 19.28 -3.68 -2.66
N GLU A 196 18.46 -2.72 -3.11
CA GLU A 196 17.23 -2.93 -3.92
C GLU A 196 15.97 -3.34 -3.15
N SER A 197 15.94 -3.14 -1.82
CA SER A 197 14.72 -3.38 -1.04
C SER A 197 13.50 -2.61 -1.58
N ARG A 198 12.39 -3.35 -1.72
CA ARG A 198 11.05 -2.83 -2.01
C ARG A 198 10.33 -2.31 -0.77
N ASN A 199 10.94 -2.45 0.41
CA ASN A 199 10.36 -2.09 1.70
C ASN A 199 11.38 -1.28 2.50
N TYR A 200 10.91 -0.20 3.11
CA TYR A 200 11.71 0.64 4.00
C TYR A 200 11.12 0.50 5.40
N SER A 201 11.96 0.51 6.42
CA SER A 201 11.50 0.45 7.80
C SER A 201 12.19 1.48 8.65
N ALA A 202 11.55 1.94 9.71
CA ALA A 202 12.16 2.81 10.69
C ALA A 202 11.80 2.37 12.09
N THR A 203 12.77 2.47 13.01
CA THR A 203 12.54 2.34 14.44
C THR A 203 12.29 3.72 15.04
N ILE A 204 11.16 3.87 15.73
CA ILE A 204 10.72 5.09 16.39
C ILE A 204 10.74 4.84 17.90
N ILE A 205 11.50 5.65 18.64
CA ILE A 205 11.56 5.59 20.10
C ILE A 205 10.54 6.58 20.67
N LEU A 206 9.59 6.07 21.45
CA LEU A 206 8.57 6.86 22.16
C LEU A 206 9.02 7.07 23.63
N ASN A 207 8.89 8.30 24.12
CA ASN A 207 9.27 8.70 25.48
C ASN A 207 8.06 8.85 26.41
#